data_AF-A0A9X4BG93-F1
#
_entry.id   AF-A0A9X4BG93-F1
#
_cell.length_a   1.000
_cell.length_b   1.000
_cell.length_c   1.000
_cell.angle_alpha   90.00
_cell.angle_beta   90.00
_cell.angle_gamma   90.00
#
_symmetry.space_group_name_H-M   'P 1'
#
loop_
_entity.id
_entity.type
_entity.pdbx_description
1 polymer ?
#
loop_
_entity_poly.entity_id
_entity_poly.type
_entity_poly.pdbx_seq_one_letter_code
_entity_poly.pdbx_strand_id
1 'polypeptide(L)' 'YVLSDDGMTAGGIYFWNSRPEAEALYTDAWRARAREKYGADPTVSYFESPVVVDNVARQIVADE' A
#
# COMPACT_ATOMS: atom_id res chain seq x y z
N TYR A 1 4.78 1.53 7.89
CA TYR A 1 5.99 1.56 7.04
C TYR A 1 6.76 0.28 7.25
N VAL A 2 7.47 -0.17 6.22
CA VAL A 2 8.34 -1.35 6.25
C VAL A 2 9.76 -0.95 5.87
N LEU A 3 10.73 -1.60 6.50
CA LEU A 3 12.15 -1.53 6.15
C LEU A 3 12.68 -2.96 6.33
N SER A 4 13.35 -3.52 5.32
CA SER A 4 14.03 -4.80 5.45
C SER A 4 15.26 -4.67 6.32
N ASP A 5 15.65 -5.77 6.97
CA ASP A 5 16.82 -5.80 7.87
C ASP A 5 18.12 -5.40 7.15
N ASP A 6 18.27 -5.80 5.88
CA ASP A 6 19.41 -5.43 5.03
C ASP A 6 19.35 -3.98 4.50
N GLY A 7 18.28 -3.23 4.80
CA GLY A 7 18.06 -1.85 4.38
C GLY A 7 17.79 -1.67 2.88
N MET A 8 17.73 -2.75 2.09
CA MET A 8 17.57 -2.68 0.64
C MET A 8 16.13 -2.43 0.19
N THR A 9 15.15 -2.69 1.06
CA THR A 9 13.73 -2.47 0.79
C THR A 9 13.13 -1.55 1.85
N ALA A 10 12.59 -0.41 1.42
CA ALA A 10 11.77 0.46 2.25
C ALA A 10 10.42 0.69 1.57
N GLY A 11 9.35 0.87 2.36
CA GLY A 11 8.03 1.06 1.77
C GLY A 11 6.91 1.33 2.76
N GLY A 12 5.69 1.32 2.23
CA GLY A 12 4.45 1.43 3.00
C GLY A 12 3.49 0.31 2.64
N ILE A 13 2.69 -0.09 3.63
CA ILE A 13 1.52 -0.95 3.43
C ILE A 13 0.33 -0.05 3.74
N TYR A 14 -0.56 0.11 2.78
CA TYR A 14 -1.71 1.00 2.87
C TYR A 14 -2.97 0.21 2.59
N PHE A 15 -4.00 0.46 3.40
CA PHE A 15 -5.31 -0.13 3.25
C PHE A 15 -6.25 0.90 2.62
N TRP A 16 -7.01 0.49 1.61
CA TRP A 16 -7.90 1.34 0.82
C TRP A 16 -9.32 0.78 0.84
N ASN A 17 -10.32 1.65 0.76
CA ASN A 17 -11.72 1.21 0.66
C ASN A 17 -12.00 0.57 -0.71
N SER A 18 -11.26 0.95 -1.74
CA SER A 18 -11.46 0.46 -3.10
C SER A 18 -10.19 0.54 -3.94
N ARG A 19 -10.12 -0.32 -4.97
CA ARG A 19 -9.02 -0.31 -5.94
C ARG A 19 -8.89 1.02 -6.71
N PRO A 20 -9.99 1.66 -7.18
CA PRO A 20 -9.89 2.96 -7.85
C PRO A 20 -9.32 4.07 -6.97
N GLU A 21 -9.63 4.10 -5.67
CA GLU A 21 -9.05 5.07 -4.73
C GLU A 21 -7.53 4.90 -4.61
N ALA A 22 -7.05 3.65 -4.55
CA ALA A 22 -5.61 3.37 -4.54
C ALA A 22 -4.94 3.81 -5.84
N GLU A 23 -5.54 3.52 -6.99
CA GLU A 23 -5.00 3.87 -8.30
C GLU A 23 -4.99 5.39 -8.56
N ALA A 24 -5.92 6.13 -7.96
CA ALA A 24 -5.91 7.59 -7.99
C ALA A 24 -4.67 8.20 -7.29
N LEU A 25 -4.07 7.48 -6.33
CA LEU A 25 -2.81 7.89 -5.69
C LEU A 25 -1.59 7.48 -6.53
N TYR A 26 -1.51 6.22 -6.95
CA TYR A 26 -0.31 5.61 -7.55
C TYR A 26 -0.15 5.89 -9.06
N THR A 27 -0.25 7.17 -9.41
CA THR A 27 -0.10 7.71 -10.77
C THR A 27 1.35 7.77 -11.25
N ASP A 28 1.56 8.01 -12.54
CA ASP A 28 2.91 8.23 -13.12
C ASP A 28 3.63 9.42 -12.48
N ALA A 29 2.91 10.49 -12.13
CA ALA A 29 3.47 11.63 -11.42
C ALA A 29 3.96 11.26 -10.01
N TRP A 30 3.22 10.38 -9.31
CA TRP A 30 3.67 9.83 -8.04
C TRP A 30 4.92 8.96 -8.21
N ARG A 31 4.96 8.10 -9.25
CA ARG A 31 6.12 7.25 -9.56
C ARG A 31 7.37 8.09 -9.84
N ALA A 32 7.23 9.15 -10.63
CA ALA A 32 8.32 10.09 -10.92
C ALA A 32 8.87 10.75 -9.65
N ARG A 33 7.99 11.23 -8.76
CA ARG A 33 8.38 11.82 -7.47
C ARG A 33 9.08 10.83 -6.55
N ALA A 34 8.59 9.59 -6.49
CA ALA A 34 9.21 8.54 -5.70
C ALA A 34 10.62 8.20 -6.23
N ARG A 35 10.77 8.08 -7.55
CA ARG A 35 12.08 7.86 -8.18
C ARG A 35 13.04 9.01 -7.92
N GLU A 36 12.60 10.26 -8.05
CA GLU A 36 13.41 11.45 -7.75
C GLU A 36 13.90 11.45 -6.31
N LYS A 37 13.02 11.10 -5.36
CA LYS A 37 13.34 11.12 -3.93
C LYS A 37 14.26 9.98 -3.48
N TYR A 38 14.06 8.78 -4.02
CA TYR A 38 14.72 7.56 -3.52
C TYR A 38 15.73 6.96 -4.49
N GLY A 39 15.87 7.48 -5.70
CA GLY A 39 16.84 7.03 -6.70
C GLY A 39 16.53 5.70 -7.38
N ALA A 40 15.36 5.10 -7.11
CA ALA A 40 14.93 3.82 -7.65
C ALA A 40 13.46 3.84 -8.08
N ASP A 41 13.09 3.01 -9.06
CA ASP A 41 11.69 2.87 -9.48
C ASP A 41 10.85 2.19 -8.39
N PRO A 42 9.72 2.78 -7.97
CA PRO A 42 8.86 2.16 -6.97
C PRO A 42 8.08 0.99 -7.59
N THR A 43 7.94 -0.08 -6.81
CA THR A 43 7.01 -1.17 -7.12
C THR A 43 5.70 -0.95 -6.34
N VAL A 44 4.57 -1.18 -7.00
CA VAL A 44 3.23 -1.15 -6.38
C VAL A 44 2.57 -2.48 -6.64
N SER A 45 2.23 -3.19 -5.57
CA SER A 45 1.52 -4.47 -5.60
C SER A 45 0.19 -4.32 -4.89
N TYR A 46 -0.87 -4.86 -5.49
CA TYR A 46 -2.21 -4.82 -4.94
C TYR A 46 -2.59 -6.21 -4.43
N PHE A 47 -3.20 -6.25 -3.26
CA PHE A 47 -3.70 -7.46 -2.62
C PHE A 47 -5.12 -7.20 -2.16
N GLU A 48 -5.99 -8.19 -2.34
CA GLU A 48 -7.32 -8.16 -1.75
C GLU A 48 -7.26 -8.63 -0.29
N SER A 49 -8.13 -8.08 0.55
CA SER A 49 -8.23 -8.44 1.97
C SER A 49 -9.61 -9.05 2.23
N PRO A 50 -9.80 -10.36 1.95
CA PRO A 50 -11.12 -10.99 2.02
C PRO A 50 -11.71 -10.99 3.43
N VAL A 51 -10.88 -10.80 4.47
CA VAL A 51 -11.31 -10.64 5.85
C VAL A 51 -10.47 -9.56 6.52
N VAL A 52 -11.14 -8.64 7.22
CA VAL A 52 -10.53 -7.63 8.09
C VAL A 52 -11.10 -7.79 9.50
N VAL A 53 -10.21 -7.88 10.49
CA VAL A 53 -10.58 -7.97 11.90
C VAL A 53 -10.22 -6.66 12.59
N ASP A 54 -11.23 -5.90 13.00
CA ASP A 54 -11.07 -4.71 13.83
C ASP A 54 -11.43 -5.04 15.28
N ASN A 55 -10.40 -5.24 16.10
CA ASN A 55 -10.56 -5.56 17.51
C ASN A 55 -11.10 -4.39 18.35
N VAL A 56 -10.87 -3.14 17.92
CA VAL A 56 -11.33 -1.94 18.64
C VAL A 56 -12.82 -1.75 18.39
N ALA A 57 -13.26 -1.86 17.14
CA ALA A 57 -14.67 -1.81 16.79
C ALA A 57 -15.43 -3.11 17.14
N ARG A 58 -14.70 -4.20 17.44
CA ARG A 58 -15.22 -5.56 17.63
C ARG A 58 -16.01 -6.03 16.40
N GLN A 59 -15.45 -5.78 15.22
CA GLN A 59 -16.07 -6.07 13.93
C GLN A 59 -15.17 -6.98 13.10
N ILE A 60 -15.83 -7.85 12.32
CA ILE A 60 -15.20 -8.61 11.25
C ILE A 60 -15.91 -8.18 9.97
N VAL A 61 -15.14 -7.64 9.03
CA VAL A 61 -15.61 -7.35 7.67
C VAL A 61 -15.08 -8.47 6.79
N ALA A 62 -15.95 -9.11 6.02
CA ALA A 62 -15.57 -10.10 5.04
C ALA A 62 -16.25 -9.78 3.72
N ASP A 63 -15.55 -10.00 2.61
CA ASP A 63 -16.16 -9.95 1.29
C ASP A 63 -17.16 -11.13 1.17
N GLU A 64 -18.31 -10.90 0.52
CA GLU A 64 -19.30 -11.96 0.24
C GLU A 64 -18.80 -13.01 -0.76
#